data_AF-A0A502HDQ1-F1
#
_entry.id   AF-A0A502HDQ1-F1
#
_cell.length_a   1.000
_cell.length_b   1.000
_cell.length_c   1.000
_cell.angle_alpha   90.00
_cell.angle_beta   90.00
_cell.angle_gamma   90.00
#
_symmetry.space_group_name_H-M   'P 1'
#
loop_
_entity.id
_entity.type
_entity.pdbx_description
1 polymer ?
#
loop_
_entity_poly.entity_id
_entity_poly.type
_entity_poly.pdbx_seq_one_letter_code
_entity_poly.pdbx_strand_id
1 'polypeptide(L)'
;MPHALKLTLPLAALLLAAGAPAHAQIANVPDSLRRAGELVGSRPSAHRPAGARARSMAAAPAANSAAINPARARAADLPGLYEQFIEKCQAQRRSWGEADWDAAADDLARLNQRYDQVRADLSLQERLNIRSAQAEFHTLLGARRMKKNLEN
;
A
#
# COMPACT_ATOMS: atom_id res chain seq x y z
N MET A 1 -40.04 15.38 -44.89
CA MET A 1 -39.02 14.42 -44.43
C MET A 1 -38.13 14.09 -45.62
N PRO A 2 -36.78 14.13 -45.55
CA PRO A 2 -35.96 14.06 -44.34
C PRO A 2 -35.00 15.24 -44.12
N HIS A 3 -34.61 15.36 -42.85
CA HIS A 3 -33.54 16.17 -42.28
C HIS A 3 -32.16 15.50 -42.45
N ALA A 4 -31.08 16.30 -42.36
CA ALA A 4 -29.90 16.12 -41.49
C ALA A 4 -28.79 17.08 -41.98
N LEU A 5 -28.43 18.20 -41.33
CA LEU A 5 -27.75 18.45 -40.05
C LEU A 5 -26.37 17.78 -39.86
N LYS A 6 -25.36 18.68 -39.78
CA LYS A 6 -24.08 18.65 -39.01
C LYS A 6 -22.83 18.09 -39.70
N LEU A 7 -21.82 18.96 -39.86
CA LEU A 7 -20.55 18.87 -39.11
C LEU A 7 -19.68 20.11 -39.37
N THR A 8 -19.59 21.00 -38.37
CA THR A 8 -18.56 22.05 -38.29
C THR A 8 -17.63 21.65 -37.15
N LEU A 9 -16.34 21.48 -37.44
CA LEU A 9 -15.26 21.42 -36.45
C LEU A 9 -14.00 22.09 -37.05
N PRO A 10 -13.10 22.60 -36.20
CA PRO A 10 -12.50 23.92 -36.37
C PRO A 10 -11.00 23.87 -36.66
N LEU A 11 -10.47 24.92 -37.29
CA LEU A 11 -9.02 25.12 -37.39
C LEU A 11 -8.60 26.32 -36.52
N ALA A 12 -7.95 25.94 -35.42
CA ALA A 12 -6.87 26.58 -34.69
C ALA A 12 -6.49 28.04 -35.04
N ALA A 13 -6.35 28.84 -33.98
CA ALA A 13 -5.06 29.31 -33.46
C ALA A 13 -5.16 30.76 -33.01
N LEU A 14 -5.00 30.99 -31.70
CA LEU A 14 -4.50 32.27 -31.22
C LEU A 14 -3.36 32.02 -30.25
N LEU A 15 -2.22 32.61 -30.61
CA LEU A 15 -0.93 32.52 -29.97
C LEU A 15 -0.74 33.70 -28.99
N LEU A 16 -0.13 33.41 -27.84
CA LEU A 16 0.96 34.18 -27.21
C LEU A 16 0.67 35.49 -26.43
N ALA A 17 0.91 35.44 -25.10
CA ALA A 17 1.68 36.41 -24.28
C ALA A 17 1.71 35.88 -22.81
N ALA A 18 2.81 35.39 -22.26
CA ALA A 18 3.91 36.12 -21.61
C ALA A 18 3.48 37.02 -20.43
N GLY A 19 3.85 36.65 -19.18
CA GLY A 19 3.89 37.61 -18.06
C GLY A 19 3.63 37.10 -16.64
N ALA A 20 4.70 36.66 -15.97
CA ALA A 20 4.98 36.69 -14.52
C ALA A 20 4.22 35.78 -13.50
N PRO A 21 4.96 35.18 -12.54
CA PRO A 21 4.40 34.46 -11.40
C PRO A 21 3.94 35.43 -10.31
N ALA A 22 2.67 35.34 -9.91
CA ALA A 22 2.22 35.97 -8.68
C ALA A 22 2.86 35.24 -7.49
N HIS A 23 3.88 35.85 -6.89
CA HIS A 23 4.37 35.51 -5.56
C HIS A 23 3.21 35.51 -4.57
N ALA A 24 2.75 34.31 -4.17
CA ALA A 24 1.90 34.16 -3.02
C ALA A 24 2.71 34.53 -1.77
N GLN A 25 2.50 35.76 -1.28
CA GLN A 25 3.02 36.22 0.00
C GLN A 25 2.34 35.42 1.12
N ILE A 26 3.05 34.46 1.72
CA ILE A 26 2.65 33.86 3.00
C ILE A 26 3.08 34.86 4.09
N ALA A 27 2.35 35.97 4.18
CA ALA A 27 2.41 36.85 5.34
C ALA A 27 1.17 36.55 6.18
N ASN A 28 1.40 36.24 7.45
CA ASN A 28 0.42 36.04 8.52
C ASN A 28 -0.05 34.59 8.75
N VAL A 29 0.86 33.75 9.24
CA VAL A 29 0.51 32.51 9.95
C VAL A 29 0.30 32.87 11.42
N PRO A 30 -0.89 32.64 12.01
CA PRO A 30 -1.14 32.94 13.43
C PRO A 30 -0.25 32.10 14.35
N ASP A 31 0.19 32.71 15.46
CA ASP A 31 1.12 32.18 16.47
C ASP A 31 0.73 30.78 17.02
N SER A 32 -0.56 30.45 16.95
CA SER A 32 -1.14 29.16 17.31
C SER A 32 -0.59 27.97 16.50
N LEU A 33 -0.11 28.19 15.27
CA LEU A 33 0.50 27.14 14.44
C LEU A 33 1.99 26.94 14.72
N ARG A 34 2.65 27.89 15.40
CA ARG A 34 4.03 27.74 15.88
C ARG A 34 4.10 26.92 17.17
N ARG A 35 3.07 26.99 18.01
CA ARG A 35 2.94 26.22 19.28
C ARG A 35 2.47 24.78 19.11
N ALA A 36 1.90 24.44 17.95
CA ALA A 36 1.48 23.07 17.65
C ALA A 36 2.65 22.11 17.32
N GLY A 37 3.89 22.62 17.28
CA GLY A 37 5.11 21.84 17.03
C GLY A 37 5.77 21.21 18.27
N GLU A 38 5.25 21.43 19.48
CA GLU A 38 5.88 20.99 20.74
C GLU A 38 5.15 19.86 21.48
N LEU A 39 4.47 18.97 20.76
CA LEU A 39 3.81 17.79 21.36
C LEU A 39 4.11 16.47 20.63
N VAL A 40 5.36 16.31 20.18
CA VAL A 40 5.88 15.00 19.72
C VAL A 40 7.22 14.69 20.37
N GLY A 41 7.21 14.53 21.68
CA GLY A 41 8.46 14.42 22.43
C GLY A 41 8.28 13.93 23.86
N SER A 42 7.56 12.83 24.06
CA SER A 42 7.70 12.00 25.26
C SER A 42 7.02 10.65 25.00
N ARG A 43 7.81 9.65 24.59
CA ARG A 43 7.40 8.25 24.74
C ARG A 43 7.72 7.86 26.19
N PRO A 44 6.74 7.72 27.10
CA PRO A 44 6.98 6.97 28.32
C PRO A 44 7.19 5.50 27.92
N SER A 45 8.37 4.94 28.25
CA SER A 45 8.59 3.50 28.26
C SER A 45 7.66 2.87 29.29
N ALA A 46 6.45 2.49 28.85
CA ALA A 46 5.54 1.71 29.67
C ALA A 46 6.03 0.26 29.72
N HIS A 47 6.65 -0.08 30.85
CA HIS A 47 6.88 -1.45 31.28
C HIS A 47 5.52 -2.16 31.37
N ARG A 48 5.22 -3.08 30.45
CA ARG A 48 3.94 -3.81 30.43
C ARG A 48 4.07 -5.06 31.30
N PRO A 49 3.35 -5.18 32.43
CA PRO A 49 3.33 -6.42 33.19
C PRO A 49 2.65 -7.53 32.38
N ALA A 50 3.24 -8.72 32.44
CA ALA A 50 2.66 -9.95 31.94
C ALA A 50 1.42 -10.30 32.78
N GLY A 51 0.24 -10.27 32.17
CA GLY A 51 -1.00 -10.55 32.88
C GLY A 51 -2.21 -10.66 31.96
N ALA A 52 -2.61 -11.91 31.71
CA ALA A 52 -3.96 -12.36 31.36
C ALA A 52 -4.70 -11.62 30.23
N ARG A 53 -4.49 -12.09 29.00
CA ARG A 53 -5.57 -12.12 28.00
C ARG A 53 -5.64 -13.52 27.42
N ALA A 54 -6.28 -14.42 28.17
CA ALA A 54 -6.86 -15.63 27.64
C ALA A 54 -7.93 -15.20 26.62
N ARG A 55 -7.49 -14.99 25.38
CA ARG A 55 -8.38 -14.81 24.25
C ARG A 55 -8.59 -16.23 23.73
N SER A 56 -9.80 -16.76 23.92
CA SER A 56 -10.22 -18.04 23.36
C SER A 56 -9.81 -18.12 21.90
N MET A 57 -8.75 -18.89 21.65
CA MET A 57 -8.39 -19.34 20.31
C MET A 57 -9.43 -20.37 19.94
N ALA A 58 -10.48 -19.94 19.23
CA ALA A 58 -11.07 -20.83 18.26
C ALA A 58 -9.95 -21.12 17.26
N ALA A 59 -9.30 -22.27 17.45
CA ALA A 59 -8.25 -22.75 16.57
C ALA A 59 -8.87 -22.93 15.18
N ALA A 60 -8.70 -21.93 14.31
CA ALA A 60 -8.75 -22.18 12.89
C ALA A 60 -7.65 -23.23 12.62
N PRO A 61 -7.97 -24.33 11.91
CA PRO A 61 -6.95 -25.31 11.59
C PRO A 61 -5.82 -24.60 10.86
N ALA A 62 -4.60 -24.71 11.40
CA ALA A 62 -3.39 -24.26 10.72
C ALA A 62 -3.39 -24.90 9.34
N ALA A 63 -3.70 -24.10 8.32
CA ALA A 63 -3.72 -24.55 6.95
C ALA A 63 -2.31 -25.06 6.64
N ASN A 64 -2.24 -26.36 6.38
CA ASN A 64 -1.04 -27.10 6.04
C ASN A 64 -0.21 -26.27 5.03
N SER A 65 1.04 -25.94 5.37
CA SER A 65 1.98 -25.17 4.55
C SER A 65 2.46 -25.95 3.31
N ALA A 66 1.60 -26.78 2.73
CA ALA A 66 1.78 -27.29 1.39
C ALA A 66 1.59 -26.10 0.46
N ALA A 67 2.70 -25.57 -0.08
CA ALA A 67 2.79 -24.44 -1.00
C ALA A 67 1.48 -24.20 -1.76
N ILE A 68 0.58 -23.41 -1.17
CA ILE A 68 -0.74 -23.19 -1.75
C ILE A 68 -0.47 -22.37 -2.99
N ASN A 69 -0.70 -22.98 -4.16
CA ASN A 69 -0.60 -22.26 -5.41
C ASN A 69 -1.59 -21.09 -5.34
N PRO A 70 -1.11 -19.82 -5.33
CA PRO A 70 -1.97 -18.66 -5.13
C PRO A 70 -3.07 -18.58 -6.18
N ALA A 71 -2.86 -19.17 -7.37
CA ALA A 71 -3.86 -19.24 -8.43
C ALA A 71 -5.12 -20.06 -8.07
N ARG A 72 -5.04 -20.95 -7.06
CA ARG A 72 -6.14 -21.86 -6.67
C ARG A 72 -6.62 -21.67 -5.22
N ALA A 73 -6.05 -20.74 -4.47
CA ALA A 73 -6.38 -20.50 -3.07
C ALA A 73 -7.85 -20.10 -2.89
N ARG A 74 -8.57 -20.59 -1.88
CA ARG A 74 -9.94 -20.14 -1.59
C ARG A 74 -9.90 -18.75 -0.95
N ALA A 75 -11.04 -18.06 -0.90
CA ALA A 75 -11.15 -16.76 -0.23
C ALA A 75 -10.64 -16.83 1.23
N ALA A 76 -11.07 -17.85 1.98
CA ALA A 76 -10.67 -18.04 3.37
C ALA A 76 -9.16 -18.28 3.57
N ASP A 77 -8.44 -18.75 2.55
CA ASP A 77 -6.99 -18.99 2.64
C ASP A 77 -6.18 -17.73 2.35
N LEU A 78 -6.77 -16.75 1.65
CA LEU A 78 -6.06 -15.61 1.11
C LEU A 78 -5.39 -14.73 2.17
N PRO A 79 -6.05 -14.35 3.29
CA PRO A 79 -5.42 -13.54 4.33
C PRO A 79 -4.13 -14.18 4.87
N GLY A 80 -4.16 -15.50 5.12
CA GLY A 80 -2.99 -16.24 5.61
C GLY A 80 -1.86 -16.32 4.58
N LEU A 81 -2.16 -16.29 3.28
CA LEU A 81 -1.14 -16.23 2.23
C LEU A 81 -0.46 -14.87 2.14
N TYR A 82 -1.22 -13.77 2.32
CA TYR A 82 -0.64 -12.43 2.39
C TYR A 82 0.24 -12.27 3.63
N GLU A 83 -0.17 -12.82 4.77
CA GLU A 83 0.64 -12.84 6.00
C GLU A 83 1.96 -13.58 5.80
N GLN A 84 1.92 -14.82 5.31
CA GLN A 84 3.13 -15.61 5.00
C GLN A 84 4.04 -14.91 3.98
N PHE A 85 3.46 -14.27 2.96
CA PHE A 85 4.21 -13.50 1.97
C PHE A 85 4.98 -12.34 2.62
N ILE A 86 4.33 -11.59 3.51
CA ILE A 86 4.95 -10.48 4.22
C ILE A 86 6.00 -10.95 5.21
N GLU A 87 5.75 -12.02 5.96
CA GLU A 87 6.75 -12.64 6.83
C GLU A 87 8.00 -13.04 6.05
N LYS A 88 7.84 -13.67 4.87
CA LYS A 88 8.95 -14.00 3.96
C LYS A 88 9.73 -12.75 3.57
N CYS A 89 9.04 -11.70 3.11
CA CYS A 89 9.65 -10.45 2.71
C CYS A 89 10.41 -9.79 3.86
N GLN A 90 9.79 -9.68 5.03
CA GLN A 90 10.43 -9.12 6.21
C GLN A 90 11.68 -9.91 6.61
N ALA A 91 11.62 -11.23 6.61
CA ALA A 91 12.74 -12.07 7.02
C ALA A 91 13.94 -11.97 6.08
N GLN A 92 13.69 -11.93 4.77
CA GLN A 92 14.75 -12.07 3.76
C GLN A 92 15.19 -10.75 3.11
N ARG A 93 14.46 -9.65 3.28
CA ARG A 93 14.73 -8.35 2.62
C ARG A 93 16.17 -7.83 2.72
N ARG A 94 16.90 -8.23 3.77
CA ARG A 94 18.29 -7.78 4.00
C ARG A 94 19.31 -8.56 3.17
N SER A 95 19.00 -9.78 2.76
CA SER A 95 19.86 -10.64 1.94
C SER A 95 19.46 -10.66 0.46
N TRP A 96 18.27 -10.16 0.13
CA TRP A 96 17.74 -10.18 -1.23
C TRP A 96 18.48 -9.26 -2.21
N GLY A 97 18.83 -9.83 -3.36
CA GLY A 97 19.27 -9.12 -4.55
C GLY A 97 18.09 -8.66 -5.41
N GLU A 98 18.39 -8.07 -6.58
CA GLU A 98 17.36 -7.50 -7.47
C GLU A 98 16.37 -8.54 -7.97
N ALA A 99 16.85 -9.69 -8.41
CA ALA A 99 16.00 -10.79 -8.88
C ALA A 99 15.04 -11.30 -7.79
N ASP A 100 15.46 -11.32 -6.52
CA ASP A 100 14.59 -11.76 -5.42
C ASP A 100 13.45 -10.76 -5.19
N TRP A 101 13.73 -9.46 -5.27
CA TRP A 101 12.71 -8.42 -5.17
C TRP A 101 11.73 -8.44 -6.32
N ASP A 102 12.20 -8.71 -7.55
CA ASP A 102 11.33 -8.85 -8.72
C ASP A 102 10.45 -10.10 -8.59
N ALA A 103 11.03 -11.24 -8.16
CA ALA A 103 10.27 -12.45 -7.88
C ALA A 103 9.19 -12.23 -6.80
N ALA A 104 9.51 -11.47 -5.75
CA ALA A 104 8.53 -11.11 -4.71
C ALA A 104 7.43 -10.18 -5.24
N ALA A 105 7.75 -9.26 -6.17
CA ALA A 105 6.76 -8.41 -6.82
C ALA A 105 5.81 -9.25 -7.70
N ASP A 106 6.33 -10.25 -8.40
CA ASP A 106 5.54 -11.19 -9.19
C ASP A 106 4.65 -12.10 -8.31
N ASP A 107 5.16 -12.54 -7.15
CA ASP A 107 4.38 -13.25 -6.14
C ASP A 107 3.19 -12.40 -5.68
N LEU A 108 3.43 -11.12 -5.35
CA LEU A 108 2.37 -10.19 -4.96
C LEU A 108 1.36 -9.98 -6.09
N ALA A 109 1.82 -9.85 -7.35
CA ALA A 109 0.93 -9.70 -8.50
C ALA A 109 -0.02 -10.91 -8.65
N ARG A 110 0.50 -12.14 -8.48
CA ARG A 110 -0.33 -13.36 -8.49
C ARG A 110 -1.34 -13.40 -7.35
N LEU A 111 -0.94 -13.01 -6.14
CA LEU A 111 -1.85 -12.90 -4.99
C LEU A 111 -2.94 -11.84 -5.24
N ASN A 112 -2.60 -10.72 -5.85
CA ASN A 112 -3.56 -9.65 -6.19
C ASN A 112 -4.55 -10.12 -7.25
N GLN A 113 -4.07 -10.81 -8.28
CA GLN A 113 -4.95 -11.40 -9.31
C GLN A 113 -5.96 -12.37 -8.69
N ARG A 114 -5.52 -13.21 -7.74
CA ARG A 114 -6.43 -14.10 -7.04
C ARG A 114 -7.42 -13.33 -6.17
N TYR A 115 -6.94 -12.33 -5.44
CA TYR A 115 -7.78 -11.46 -4.62
C TYR A 115 -8.93 -10.85 -5.41
N ASP A 116 -8.65 -10.31 -6.60
CA ASP A 116 -9.70 -9.70 -7.42
C ASP A 116 -10.80 -10.68 -7.84
N GLN A 117 -10.48 -11.97 -7.97
CA GLN A 117 -11.45 -13.01 -8.30
C GLN A 117 -12.36 -13.39 -7.11
N VAL A 118 -11.85 -13.32 -5.88
CA VAL A 118 -12.54 -13.89 -4.70
C VAL A 118 -12.90 -12.84 -3.64
N ARG A 119 -12.58 -11.56 -3.85
CA ARG A 119 -12.78 -10.48 -2.85
C ARG A 119 -14.23 -10.27 -2.40
N ALA A 120 -15.22 -10.72 -3.19
CA ALA A 120 -16.62 -10.62 -2.83
C ALA A 120 -16.98 -11.55 -1.66
N ASP A 121 -16.24 -12.65 -1.50
CA ASP A 121 -16.45 -13.65 -0.45
C ASP A 121 -15.68 -13.33 0.84
N LEU A 122 -14.88 -12.25 0.82
CA LEU A 122 -14.10 -11.79 1.97
C LEU A 122 -14.89 -10.79 2.82
N SER A 123 -14.78 -10.94 4.14
CA SER A 123 -15.25 -9.92 5.08
C SER A 123 -14.50 -8.59 4.89
N LEU A 124 -15.06 -7.50 5.42
CA LEU A 124 -14.38 -6.20 5.41
C LEU A 124 -13.03 -6.27 6.13
N GLN A 125 -12.95 -6.95 7.28
CA GLN A 125 -11.73 -7.08 8.06
C GLN A 125 -10.62 -7.80 7.27
N GLU A 126 -10.95 -8.91 6.60
CA GLU A 126 -9.98 -9.65 5.78
C GLU A 126 -9.45 -8.81 4.62
N ARG A 127 -10.33 -8.04 3.96
CA ARG A 127 -9.91 -7.12 2.89
C ARG A 127 -8.99 -6.02 3.40
N LEU A 128 -9.23 -5.50 4.61
CA LEU A 128 -8.35 -4.51 5.25
C LEU A 128 -6.99 -5.10 5.62
N ASN A 129 -6.95 -6.33 6.14
CA ASN A 129 -5.71 -7.03 6.44
C ASN A 129 -4.87 -7.22 5.17
N ILE A 130 -5.49 -7.68 4.07
CA ILE A 130 -4.83 -7.84 2.76
C ILE A 130 -4.29 -6.50 2.24
N ARG A 131 -5.08 -5.42 2.33
CA ARG A 131 -4.62 -4.07 1.94
C ARG A 131 -3.44 -3.58 2.75
N SER A 132 -3.41 -3.92 4.04
CA SER A 132 -2.30 -3.57 4.92
C SER A 132 -1.02 -4.31 4.53
N ALA A 133 -1.12 -5.61 4.22
CA ALA A 133 -0.01 -6.40 3.70
C ALA A 133 0.52 -5.84 2.35
N GLN A 134 -0.37 -5.49 1.42
CA GLN A 134 0.04 -4.85 0.15
C GLN A 134 0.82 -3.55 0.39
N ALA A 135 0.32 -2.67 1.26
CA ALA A 135 0.99 -1.42 1.60
C ALA A 135 2.35 -1.64 2.26
N GLU A 136 2.46 -2.65 3.11
CA GLU A 136 3.71 -3.02 3.76
C GLU A 136 4.77 -3.43 2.73
N PHE A 137 4.45 -4.32 1.79
CA PHE A 137 5.40 -4.72 0.75
C PHE A 137 5.86 -3.52 -0.09
N HIS A 138 4.95 -2.64 -0.49
CA HIS A 138 5.32 -1.43 -1.23
C HIS A 138 6.22 -0.48 -0.42
N THR A 139 6.03 -0.42 0.90
CA THR A 139 6.91 0.32 1.80
C THR A 139 8.31 -0.28 1.83
N LEU A 140 8.43 -1.61 1.94
CA LEU A 140 9.71 -2.32 1.90
C LEU A 140 10.45 -2.10 0.57
N LEU A 141 9.73 -2.23 -0.55
CA LEU A 141 10.29 -2.01 -1.89
C LEU A 141 10.72 -0.56 -2.09
N GLY A 142 9.91 0.39 -1.61
CA GLY A 142 10.24 1.81 -1.62
C GLY A 142 11.53 2.10 -0.85
N ALA A 143 11.65 1.61 0.38
CA ALA A 143 12.84 1.77 1.20
C ALA A 143 14.10 1.18 0.52
N ARG A 144 13.98 0.01 -0.12
CA ARG A 144 15.06 -0.60 -0.91
C ARG A 144 15.48 0.28 -2.08
N ARG A 145 14.53 0.82 -2.84
CA ARG A 145 14.82 1.73 -3.98
C ARG A 145 15.52 3.01 -3.52
N MET A 146 15.09 3.60 -2.40
CA MET A 146 15.75 4.77 -1.83
C MET A 146 17.19 4.47 -1.41
N LYS A 147 17.43 3.30 -0.79
CA LYS A 147 18.78 2.85 -0.46
C LYS A 147 19.66 2.71 -1.71
N LYS A 148 19.17 2.03 -2.75
CA LYS A 148 19.89 1.88 -4.04
C LYS A 148 20.24 3.24 -4.66
N ASN A 149 19.36 4.23 -4.55
CA ASN A 149 19.62 5.58 -5.08
C ASN A 149 20.65 6.38 -4.28
N LEU A 150 20.86 6.06 -3.00
CA LEU A 150 21.87 6.72 -2.14
C LEU A 150 23.26 6.10 -2.31
N GLU A 151 23.33 4.83 -2.70
CA GLU A 151 24.56 4.08 -2.91
C GLU A 151 25.17 4.29 -4.33
N ASN A 152 24.43 4.95 -5.23
CA ASN A 152 24.86 5.33 -6.58
C ASN A 152 25.27 6.80 -6.64
#